data_AF-A0A529HLI9-F1
#
_entry.id   AF-A0A529HLI9-F1
#
_cell.length_a   1.000
_cell.length_b   1.000
_cell.length_c   1.000
_cell.angle_alpha   90.00
_cell.angle_beta   90.00
_cell.angle_gamma   90.00
#
_symmetry.space_group_name_H-M   'P 1'
#
loop_
_entity.id
_entity.type
_entity.pdbx_description
1 polymer ?
#
loop_
_entity_poly.entity_id
_entity_poly.type
_entity_poly.pdbx_seq_one_letter_code
_entity_poly.pdbx_strand_id
1 'polypeptide(L)'
;PLPVFLMLAAVFAAVSIVKADVLGAGTADAKGGTAAEPKQAAPAKEFPIAFFLAPDLMQAVDQAELQKHIGRVSLLVTADLGIIVPRIPVLVDEQLPESQFRIDVEGVPVEQDALDPNQMALRADV
;
A
#
# COMPACT_ATOMS: atom_id res chain seq x y z
N PRO A 1 -6.12 -10.31 -41.88
CA PRO A 1 -5.84 -11.04 -40.61
C PRO A 1 -7.04 -10.97 -39.64
N LEU A 2 -8.06 -11.78 -39.94
CA LEU A 2 -9.31 -11.93 -39.16
C LEU A 2 -9.50 -13.32 -38.49
N PRO A 3 -8.68 -14.39 -38.67
CA PRO A 3 -9.08 -15.73 -38.23
C PRO A 3 -8.83 -16.03 -36.74
N VAL A 4 -7.88 -15.35 -36.08
CA VAL A 4 -7.47 -15.70 -34.71
C VAL A 4 -8.50 -15.25 -33.66
N PHE A 5 -9.12 -14.08 -33.86
CA PHE A 5 -10.14 -13.56 -32.94
C PHE A 5 -11.38 -14.45 -32.86
N LEU A 6 -11.80 -15.02 -34.00
CA LEU A 6 -12.96 -15.93 -34.03
C LEU A 6 -12.68 -17.25 -33.30
N MET A 7 -11.45 -17.76 -33.41
CA MET A 7 -11.01 -18.95 -32.68
C MET A 7 -11.01 -18.70 -31.17
N LEU A 8 -10.47 -17.56 -30.72
CA LEU A 8 -10.47 -17.18 -29.31
C LEU A 8 -11.90 -16.96 -28.78
N ALA A 9 -12.77 -16.31 -29.55
CA ALA A 9 -14.17 -16.09 -29.17
C ALA A 9 -14.94 -17.42 -29.00
N ALA A 10 -14.71 -18.39 -29.88
CA ALA A 10 -15.32 -19.72 -29.78
C ALA A 10 -14.86 -20.47 -28.51
N VAL A 11 -13.58 -20.36 -28.16
CA VAL A 11 -13.05 -20.96 -26.93
C VAL A 11 -13.69 -20.31 -25.69
N PHE A 12 -13.73 -18.97 -25.61
CA PHE A 12 -14.37 -18.26 -24.49
C PHE A 12 -15.86 -18.60 -24.33
N ALA A 13 -16.61 -18.72 -25.44
CA ALA A 13 -18.03 -19.09 -25.39
C ALA A 13 -18.26 -20.51 -24.86
N ALA A 14 -17.35 -21.45 -25.14
CA ALA A 14 -17.50 -22.85 -24.73
C ALA A 14 -17.23 -23.09 -23.23
N VAL A 15 -16.36 -22.31 -22.58
CA VAL A 15 -16.05 -22.48 -21.15
C VAL A 15 -17.09 -21.81 -20.24
N SER A 16 -17.93 -20.92 -20.79
CA SER A 16 -18.85 -20.10 -20.00
C SER A 16 -20.21 -20.76 -19.71
N ILE A 17 -20.43 -22.01 -20.15
CA ILE A 17 -21.69 -22.76 -19.93
C ILE A 17 -21.55 -23.75 -18.75
N VAL A 18 -21.01 -23.28 -17.63
CA VAL A 18 -21.23 -23.94 -16.34
C VAL A 18 -21.85 -22.92 -15.41
N LYS A 19 -23.17 -22.75 -15.55
CA LYS A 19 -24.16 -22.32 -14.54
C LYS A 19 -25.28 -21.52 -15.18
N ALA A 20 -26.18 -22.21 -15.86
CA ALA A 20 -27.51 -21.71 -16.20
C ALA A 20 -28.43 -22.91 -16.45
N ASP A 21 -28.69 -23.67 -15.38
CA ASP A 21 -29.99 -24.32 -15.28
C ASP A 21 -30.94 -23.25 -14.69
N VAL A 22 -32.16 -23.16 -15.23
CA VAL A 22 -33.22 -22.15 -15.01
C VAL A 22 -33.50 -21.21 -16.21
N LEU A 23 -34.57 -21.62 -16.92
CA LEU A 23 -35.57 -20.82 -17.63
C LEU A 23 -35.21 -20.04 -18.92
N GLY A 24 -35.85 -20.49 -20.00
CA GLY A 24 -36.90 -19.66 -20.62
C GLY A 24 -36.51 -18.94 -21.90
N ALA A 25 -37.12 -19.38 -23.01
CA ALA A 25 -37.12 -18.71 -24.30
C ALA A 25 -37.73 -17.29 -24.20
N GLY A 26 -37.13 -16.31 -24.89
CA GLY A 26 -37.69 -14.98 -25.04
C GLY A 26 -36.74 -14.01 -25.75
N THR A 27 -36.99 -13.80 -27.04
CA THR A 27 -36.41 -12.73 -27.87
C THR A 27 -36.73 -11.35 -27.31
N ALA A 28 -35.72 -10.49 -27.11
CA ALA A 28 -35.89 -9.03 -27.07
C ALA A 28 -34.56 -8.30 -27.32
N ASP A 29 -34.47 -7.64 -28.47
CA ASP A 29 -33.65 -6.45 -28.68
C ASP A 29 -34.10 -5.33 -27.72
N ALA A 30 -33.17 -4.69 -27.00
CA ALA A 30 -33.18 -3.25 -26.71
C ALA A 30 -32.01 -2.83 -25.79
N LYS A 31 -31.05 -2.13 -26.37
CA LYS A 31 -30.67 -0.75 -26.01
C LYS A 31 -30.65 -0.39 -24.51
N GLY A 32 -29.45 -0.20 -23.98
CA GLY A 32 -29.25 0.57 -22.74
C GLY A 32 -27.85 0.34 -22.18
N GLY A 33 -26.90 1.20 -22.55
CA GLY A 33 -25.55 1.17 -22.00
C GLY A 33 -25.60 1.27 -20.48
N THR A 34 -25.14 0.22 -19.81
CA THR A 34 -24.91 0.24 -18.37
C THR A 34 -23.80 1.25 -18.12
N ALA A 35 -24.16 2.38 -17.51
CA ALA A 35 -23.19 3.32 -16.99
C ALA A 35 -22.20 2.53 -16.12
N ALA A 36 -20.91 2.59 -16.47
CA ALA A 36 -19.87 2.02 -15.65
C ALA A 36 -19.99 2.64 -14.25
N GLU A 37 -20.24 1.81 -13.24
CA GLU A 37 -20.19 2.24 -11.86
C GLU A 37 -18.86 2.98 -11.62
N PRO A 38 -18.88 4.14 -10.95
CA PRO A 38 -17.65 4.82 -10.59
C PRO A 38 -16.89 3.85 -9.69
N LYS A 39 -15.74 3.36 -10.19
CA LYS A 39 -14.79 2.53 -9.44
C LYS A 39 -14.52 3.28 -8.13
N GLN A 40 -15.11 2.79 -7.05
CA GLN A 40 -14.95 3.39 -5.74
C GLN A 40 -13.47 3.30 -5.41
N ALA A 41 -12.79 4.45 -5.45
CA ALA A 41 -11.40 4.53 -5.03
C ALA A 41 -11.32 3.96 -3.62
N ALA A 42 -10.37 3.04 -3.40
CA ALA A 42 -10.11 2.52 -2.07
C ALA A 42 -9.97 3.71 -1.11
N PRO A 43 -10.54 3.63 0.12
CA PRO A 43 -10.43 4.71 1.07
C PRO A 43 -8.95 5.08 1.21
N ALA A 44 -8.64 6.36 1.04
CA ALA A 44 -7.29 6.87 1.16
C ALA A 44 -6.72 6.38 2.49
N LYS A 45 -5.60 5.68 2.46
CA LYS A 45 -4.96 5.20 3.68
C LYS A 45 -4.62 6.43 4.52
N GLU A 46 -5.04 6.42 5.78
CA GLU A 46 -5.01 7.61 6.64
C GLU A 46 -3.58 8.16 6.81
N PHE A 47 -2.57 7.30 6.65
CA PHE A 47 -1.16 7.66 6.65
C PHE A 47 -0.42 6.93 5.50
N PRO A 48 -0.01 7.66 4.44
CA PRO A 48 0.68 7.07 3.28
C PRO A 48 2.12 6.67 3.60
N ILE A 49 2.71 7.18 4.69
CA ILE A 49 4.00 6.73 5.22
C ILE A 49 3.77 6.39 6.68
N ALA A 50 4.23 5.23 7.15
CA ALA A 50 4.13 4.82 8.54
C ALA A 50 5.46 4.24 9.03
N PHE A 51 5.86 4.61 10.25
CA PHE A 51 7.08 4.12 10.88
C PHE A 51 6.72 3.20 12.04
N PHE A 52 7.04 1.92 11.91
CA PHE A 52 6.77 0.89 12.92
C PHE A 52 8.04 0.57 13.71
N LEU A 53 7.88 0.48 15.02
CA LEU A 53 8.91 0.04 15.95
C LEU A 53 8.47 -1.23 16.66
N ALA A 54 9.41 -2.12 16.93
CA ALA A 54 9.22 -3.20 17.88
C ALA A 54 8.91 -2.64 19.29
N PRO A 55 8.19 -3.40 20.15
CA PRO A 55 7.78 -2.91 21.46
C PRO A 55 8.92 -2.47 22.38
N ASP A 56 10.08 -3.12 22.29
CA ASP A 56 11.29 -2.78 23.04
C ASP A 56 11.90 -1.45 22.58
N LEU A 57 11.97 -1.23 21.26
CA LEU A 57 12.43 0.04 20.70
C LEU A 57 11.52 1.20 21.05
N MET A 58 10.20 1.01 21.02
CA MET A 58 9.26 2.07 21.38
C MET A 58 9.44 2.53 22.84
N GLN A 59 9.86 1.62 23.73
CA GLN A 59 10.14 1.92 25.13
C GLN A 59 11.52 2.55 25.34
N ALA A 60 12.50 2.19 24.50
CA ALA A 60 13.86 2.69 24.60
C ALA A 60 14.05 4.10 23.99
N VAL A 61 13.23 4.48 23.02
CA VAL A 61 13.34 5.75 22.28
C VAL A 61 12.56 6.89 22.96
N ASP A 62 13.15 8.08 23.03
CA ASP A 62 12.42 9.31 23.30
C ASP A 62 11.52 9.66 22.09
N GLN A 63 10.23 9.40 22.23
CA GLN A 63 9.25 9.64 21.17
C GLN A 63 9.11 11.12 20.79
N ALA A 64 9.28 12.04 21.74
CA ALA A 64 9.19 13.47 21.44
C ALA A 64 10.39 13.94 20.63
N GLU A 65 11.58 13.44 20.94
CA GLU A 65 12.79 13.71 20.16
C GLU A 65 12.70 13.10 18.75
N LEU A 66 12.25 11.84 18.64
CA LEU A 66 12.07 11.17 17.35
C LEU A 66 11.08 11.93 16.46
N GLN A 67 9.92 12.31 16.99
CA GLN A 67 8.92 13.06 16.24
C GLN A 67 9.44 14.44 15.79
N LYS A 68 10.20 15.13 16.66
CA LYS A 68 10.88 16.38 16.29
C LYS A 68 11.90 16.16 15.17
N HIS A 69 12.63 15.04 15.21
CA HIS A 69 13.59 14.71 14.17
C HIS A 69 12.90 14.45 12.84
N ILE A 70 11.84 13.64 12.83
CA ILE A 70 11.02 13.38 11.63
C ILE A 70 10.51 14.69 11.04
N GLY A 71 9.92 15.58 11.85
CA GLY A 71 9.44 16.87 11.38
C GLY A 71 10.52 17.74 10.74
N ARG A 72 11.74 17.74 11.30
CA ARG A 72 12.89 18.46 10.72
C ARG A 72 13.29 17.89 9.36
N VAL A 73 13.40 16.57 9.25
CA VAL A 73 13.74 15.90 7.97
C VAL A 73 12.65 16.14 6.93
N SER A 74 11.37 16.05 7.31
CA SER A 74 10.25 16.36 6.42
C SER A 74 10.28 17.79 5.88
N LEU A 75 10.68 18.76 6.71
CA LEU A 75 10.86 20.15 6.26
C LEU A 75 12.01 20.30 5.27
N LEU A 76 13.12 19.58 5.47
CA LEU A 76 14.23 19.57 4.53
C LEU A 76 13.82 18.97 3.18
N VAL A 77 13.13 17.83 3.20
CA VAL A 77 12.58 17.20 1.98
C VAL A 77 11.60 18.13 1.27
N THR A 78 10.74 18.83 2.03
CA THR A 78 9.81 19.80 1.47
C THR A 78 10.53 20.96 0.79
N ALA A 79 11.58 21.50 1.40
CA ALA A 79 12.36 22.59 0.84
C ALA A 79 13.15 22.17 -0.41
N ASP A 80 13.66 20.95 -0.44
CA ASP A 80 14.46 20.42 -1.55
C ASP A 80 13.61 20.03 -2.76
N LEU A 81 12.49 19.33 -2.53
CA LEU A 81 11.68 18.75 -3.60
C LEU A 81 10.44 19.58 -3.95
N GLY A 82 10.09 20.59 -3.16
CA GLY A 82 8.89 21.41 -3.35
C GLY A 82 7.57 20.66 -3.11
N ILE A 83 7.61 19.52 -2.41
CA ILE A 83 6.43 18.70 -2.07
C ILE A 83 6.12 18.81 -0.59
N ILE A 84 4.84 18.75 -0.21
CA ILE A 84 4.44 18.68 1.20
C ILE A 84 4.53 17.22 1.64
N VAL A 85 5.43 16.92 2.59
CA VAL A 85 5.51 15.59 3.19
C VAL A 85 4.33 15.40 4.16
N PRO A 86 3.50 14.35 3.99
CA PRO A 86 2.38 14.08 4.88
C PRO A 86 2.86 13.70 6.29
N ARG A 87 1.95 13.75 7.27
CA ARG A 87 2.25 13.35 8.66
C ARG A 87 2.66 11.87 8.69
N ILE A 88 3.81 11.60 9.30
CA ILE A 88 4.33 10.25 9.50
C ILE A 88 4.09 9.83 10.95
N PRO A 89 3.15 8.92 11.25
CA PRO A 89 2.98 8.37 12.58
C PRO A 89 4.12 7.41 12.91
N VAL A 90 4.49 7.38 14.19
CA VAL A 90 5.32 6.32 14.78
C VAL A 90 4.36 5.40 15.53
N LEU A 91 4.36 4.12 15.17
CA LEU A 91 3.44 3.10 15.65
C LEU A 91 4.21 1.91 16.22
N VAL A 92 3.59 1.17 17.13
CA VAL A 92 4.11 -0.11 17.61
C VAL A 92 3.58 -1.22 16.72
N ASP A 93 4.45 -2.14 16.31
CA ASP A 93 4.05 -3.41 15.69
C ASP A 93 4.51 -4.57 16.58
N GLU A 94 3.55 -5.19 17.26
CA GLU A 94 3.78 -6.32 18.18
C GLU A 94 4.31 -7.57 17.47
N GLN A 95 4.27 -7.61 16.14
CA GLN A 95 4.79 -8.72 15.34
C GLN A 95 6.23 -8.51 14.88
N LEU A 96 6.79 -7.30 15.06
CA LEU A 96 8.20 -7.06 14.76
C LEU A 96 9.08 -7.75 15.81
N PRO A 97 10.15 -8.45 15.37
CA PRO A 97 11.12 -8.99 16.32
C PRO A 97 11.81 -7.88 17.11
N GLU A 98 12.37 -8.24 18.25
CA GLU A 98 13.08 -7.29 19.13
C GLU A 98 14.13 -6.48 18.36
N SER A 99 14.26 -5.22 18.75
CA SER A 99 15.25 -4.31 18.20
C SER A 99 15.11 -4.10 16.69
N GLN A 100 13.93 -4.32 16.11
CA GLN A 100 13.66 -4.02 14.69
C GLN A 100 12.70 -2.86 14.49
N PHE A 101 12.89 -2.21 13.35
CA PHE A 101 11.97 -1.21 12.85
C PHE A 101 11.60 -1.49 11.40
N ARG A 102 10.47 -0.93 10.96
CA ARG A 102 9.99 -1.02 9.58
C ARG A 102 9.37 0.29 9.14
N ILE A 103 9.66 0.73 7.93
CA ILE A 103 9.00 1.88 7.31
C ILE A 103 8.14 1.36 6.16
N ASP A 104 6.87 1.73 6.18
CA ASP A 104 5.93 1.39 5.12
C ASP A 104 5.56 2.65 4.34
N VAL A 105 5.44 2.50 3.02
CA VAL A 105 4.86 3.50 2.10
C VAL A 105 3.66 2.86 1.42
N GLU A 106 2.50 3.48 1.54
CA GLU A 106 1.21 2.96 1.07
C GLU A 106 0.91 1.55 1.61
N GLY A 107 1.47 1.19 2.77
CA GLY A 107 1.36 -0.15 3.36
C GLY A 107 2.29 -1.21 2.80
N VAL A 108 3.23 -0.81 1.94
CA VAL A 108 4.28 -1.69 1.45
C VAL A 108 5.54 -1.40 2.27
N PRO A 109 6.15 -2.40 2.93
CA PRO A 109 7.44 -2.25 3.58
C PRO A 109 8.49 -1.83 2.55
N VAL A 110 9.10 -0.67 2.76
CA VAL A 110 10.18 -0.14 1.90
C VAL A 110 11.53 -0.23 2.56
N GLU A 111 11.57 -0.20 3.90
CA GLU A 111 12.80 -0.31 4.69
C GLU A 111 12.53 -1.14 5.95
N GLN A 112 13.47 -2.01 6.30
CA GLN A 112 13.42 -2.79 7.53
C GLN A 112 14.84 -3.12 7.98
N ASP A 113 15.16 -2.80 9.22
CA ASP A 113 16.48 -3.09 9.79
C ASP A 113 16.41 -3.23 11.32
N ALA A 114 17.52 -3.66 11.90
CA ALA A 114 17.71 -3.79 13.33
C ALA A 114 18.50 -2.60 13.91
N LEU A 115 18.09 -2.14 15.08
CA LEU A 115 18.75 -1.13 15.89
C LEU A 115 18.83 -1.64 17.32
N ASP A 116 20.04 -1.91 17.83
CA ASP A 116 20.21 -2.23 19.24
C ASP A 116 20.22 -0.92 20.07
N PRO A 117 19.23 -0.70 20.96
CA PRO A 117 19.14 0.54 21.74
C PRO A 117 20.28 0.72 22.74
N ASN A 118 21.06 -0.32 23.02
CA ASN A 118 22.19 -0.28 23.96
C ASN A 118 23.53 -0.04 23.26
N GLN A 119 23.54 0.10 21.93
CA GLN A 119 24.76 0.31 21.15
C GLN A 119 24.71 1.65 20.43
N MET A 120 25.89 2.26 20.27
CA MET A 120 26.07 3.42 19.41
C MET A 120 26.76 3.01 18.12
N ALA A 121 26.14 3.35 16.99
CA ALA A 121 26.78 3.18 15.68
C ALA A 121 27.79 4.31 15.45
N LEU A 122 29.09 3.97 15.37
CA LEU A 122 30.08 4.90 14.83
C LEU A 122 29.91 4.94 13.31
N ARG A 123 29.66 6.14 12.78
CA ARG A 123 29.81 6.40 11.36
C ARG A 123 31.21 6.97 11.15
N ALA A 124 31.99 6.34 10.28
CA ALA A 124 33.20 6.98 9.77
C ALA A 124 32.75 8.12 8.85
N ASP A 125 33.16 9.35 9.17
CA ASP A 125 32.93 10.49 8.29
C ASP A 125 33.62 10.20 6.94
N VAL A 126 32.84 10.22 5.85
CA VAL A 126 33.32 10.14 4.46
C VAL A 126 33.45 11.52 3.86
#